data_AF-A0A3B6KSB7-F1
#
_entry.id   AF-A0A3B6KSB7-F1
#
_cell.length_a   1.000
_cell.length_b   1.000
_cell.length_c   1.000
_cell.angle_alpha   90.00
_cell.angle_beta   90.00
_cell.angle_gamma   90.00
#
_symmetry.space_group_name_H-M   'P 1'
#
loop_
_entity.id
_entity.type
_entity.pdbx_description
1 polymer ?
#
loop_
_entity_poly.entity_id
_entity_poly.type
_entity_poly.pdbx_seq_one_letter_code
_entity_poly.pdbx_strand_id
1 'polypeptide(L)'
;MNSLSNLLAPRARPSLPLPLPLRAAAPATSSARAAAPAPRRWRQRARLPSPVSAVAAEAPSAASLIDGEEKEKEEGQFDWLDQWYPLAPVCDLDPGAPHGKTVLGLRVVAWYDRAVDEWRVFDDACPHRLAPLSEGRIDDKGRLQCVYHGWCFDGRGACQFIPQAPALGPPVHKNSKACVASYPSVVQNNILWFYPRADEEHRDVLQRKRPPFIPEIDDPSFVTVYGVRDLPYGYDVLVENLMDPAHVPYAHKGLMGKFCKKEDLGRVEFDIEGGGPIKMKTKEANVDGFLTEQQENRGYFRYVAPCTFYGSPLPREVAPFAVDDSPLPSEATEEEKKKKPQFMMVFMCIPVAPGKSRVIWALPRNVGVWLDKVIPRWYYHMGPNALFDSDMYLLHVEERNFAAAGVENWHKAVYVPTSSDNMVIAFRNWFRKHCKSQVGWAVPTADQLPVTPTKDKLMERYWSHVAQCRSCSAALKAMKALEVALQFASVAVVGFLAVAKGTLVTSVVQRAAVVSLAVLCFGASRWLASFIQKNFYFHDYIHAYK
;
A
#
# COMPACT_ATOMS: atom_id res chain seq x y z
N MET A 1 16.98 21.24 40.90
CA MET A 1 16.93 19.77 40.92
C MET A 1 16.78 19.27 39.49
N ASN A 2 17.89 18.75 38.96
CA ASN A 2 18.20 18.00 37.71
C ASN A 2 17.01 17.63 36.82
N SER A 3 16.90 18.08 35.57
CA SER A 3 17.74 17.82 34.36
C SER A 3 17.87 16.33 34.03
N LEU A 4 16.99 15.84 33.14
CA LEU A 4 17.12 14.63 32.30
C LEU A 4 15.99 14.65 31.24
N SER A 5 16.18 15.41 30.17
CA SER A 5 15.34 15.37 28.96
C SER A 5 16.19 15.80 27.78
N ASN A 6 17.08 14.89 27.33
CA ASN A 6 17.84 15.03 26.09
C ASN A 6 18.53 13.71 25.74
N LEU A 7 17.76 12.66 25.43
CA LEU A 7 18.26 11.44 24.80
C LEU A 7 17.16 10.88 23.91
N LEU A 8 16.99 11.46 22.72
CA LEU A 8 16.36 10.85 21.54
C LEU A 8 16.53 11.83 20.36
N ALA A 9 17.78 12.02 19.93
CA ALA A 9 18.09 12.61 18.62
C ALA A 9 18.74 11.51 17.76
N PRO A 10 18.32 11.32 16.50
CA PRO A 10 18.99 10.38 15.60
C PRO A 10 20.41 10.89 15.32
N ARG A 11 21.42 10.04 15.55
CA ARG A 11 22.82 10.34 15.19
C ARG A 11 22.92 10.63 13.69
N ALA A 12 23.46 11.81 13.36
CA ALA A 12 23.92 12.12 12.01
C ALA A 12 24.97 11.08 11.55
N ARG A 13 24.86 10.61 10.31
CA ARG A 13 25.85 9.74 9.67
C ARG A 13 27.15 10.52 9.41
N PRO A 14 28.32 9.87 9.42
CA PRO A 14 29.58 10.52 9.07
C PRO A 14 29.55 10.95 7.60
N SER A 15 29.83 12.22 7.35
CA SER A 15 29.99 12.84 6.04
C SER A 15 31.24 12.29 5.33
N LEU A 16 31.07 11.77 4.12
CA LEU A 16 32.18 11.52 3.18
C LEU A 16 32.79 12.86 2.73
N PRO A 17 34.10 12.91 2.41
CA PRO A 17 34.79 14.16 2.10
C PRO A 17 34.28 14.77 0.79
N LEU A 18 34.06 16.10 0.84
CA LEU A 18 33.72 16.95 -0.30
C LEU A 18 34.80 16.87 -1.40
N PRO A 19 34.43 16.87 -2.70
CA PRO A 19 35.39 17.12 -3.76
C PRO A 19 35.82 18.60 -3.76
N LEU A 20 37.12 18.83 -3.96
CA LEU A 20 37.72 20.16 -4.15
C LEU A 20 37.07 20.92 -5.32
N PRO A 21 37.02 22.27 -5.25
CA PRO A 21 36.32 23.07 -6.26
C PRO A 21 37.17 23.22 -7.53
N LEU A 22 36.61 22.81 -8.67
CA LEU A 22 37.14 23.22 -9.97
C LEU A 22 36.75 24.68 -10.23
N ARG A 23 37.79 25.50 -10.35
CA ARG A 23 37.76 26.93 -10.64
C ARG A 23 36.88 27.25 -11.86
N ALA A 24 36.03 28.26 -11.70
CA ALA A 24 35.32 28.91 -12.79
C ALA A 24 36.29 29.63 -13.74
N ALA A 25 36.06 29.48 -15.04
CA ALA A 25 36.50 30.43 -16.05
C ALA A 25 35.44 30.51 -17.15
N ALA A 26 34.91 31.71 -17.35
CA ALA A 26 34.18 32.16 -18.52
C ALA A 26 34.59 33.62 -18.76
N PRO A 27 34.33 34.24 -19.92
CA PRO A 27 34.33 33.72 -21.29
C PRO A 27 35.30 34.54 -22.19
N ALA A 28 35.61 34.05 -23.40
CA ALA A 28 36.22 34.90 -24.43
C ALA A 28 35.49 34.73 -25.76
N THR A 29 35.09 35.87 -26.30
CA THR A 29 34.39 36.12 -27.55
C THR A 29 35.27 35.91 -28.79
N SER A 30 34.70 35.36 -29.87
CA SER A 30 34.58 35.99 -31.21
C SER A 30 34.65 34.97 -32.36
N SER A 31 33.71 35.13 -33.30
CA SER A 31 33.85 35.10 -34.77
C SER A 31 34.85 34.12 -35.42
N ALA A 32 34.35 33.15 -36.19
CA ALA A 32 34.57 33.06 -37.64
C ALA A 32 33.94 31.78 -38.25
N ARG A 33 33.35 31.95 -39.45
CA ARG A 33 32.88 30.88 -40.35
C ARG A 33 34.03 29.98 -40.81
N ALA A 34 33.81 28.67 -40.86
CA ALA A 34 34.40 27.79 -41.87
C ALA A 34 33.51 26.56 -42.06
N ALA A 35 33.29 26.19 -43.33
CA ALA A 35 32.42 25.11 -43.77
C ALA A 35 33.17 23.78 -43.99
N ALA A 36 32.37 22.71 -44.13
CA ALA A 36 32.64 21.36 -44.66
C ALA A 36 32.99 20.25 -43.63
N PRO A 37 32.80 18.95 -43.96
CA PRO A 37 31.89 18.30 -44.92
C PRO A 37 31.01 17.19 -44.30
N ALA A 38 29.95 16.77 -45.00
CA ALA A 38 29.10 15.63 -44.60
C ALA A 38 29.79 14.26 -44.86
N PRO A 39 29.65 13.26 -43.96
CA PRO A 39 30.07 11.89 -44.28
C PRO A 39 28.91 11.02 -44.80
N ARG A 40 29.14 10.60 -46.04
CA ARG A 40 28.63 9.45 -46.81
C ARG A 40 27.84 8.36 -46.06
N ARG A 41 26.62 8.09 -46.56
CA ARG A 41 25.83 6.88 -46.31
C ARG A 41 26.53 5.64 -46.90
N TRP A 42 26.91 4.70 -46.04
CA TRP A 42 27.22 3.34 -46.43
C TRP A 42 25.94 2.51 -46.45
N ARG A 43 25.50 2.08 -47.64
CA ARG A 43 24.47 1.04 -47.79
C ARG A 43 25.16 -0.32 -47.69
N GLN A 44 25.01 -1.01 -46.57
CA GLN A 44 25.22 -2.46 -46.52
C GLN A 44 23.85 -3.16 -46.58
N ARG A 45 23.64 -3.91 -47.66
CA ARG A 45 22.57 -4.92 -47.76
C ARG A 45 22.98 -6.09 -46.88
N ALA A 46 22.38 -6.22 -45.70
CA ALA A 46 22.35 -7.49 -44.98
C ALA A 46 21.07 -8.24 -45.39
N ARG A 47 21.24 -9.45 -45.95
CA ARG A 47 20.16 -10.40 -46.22
C ARG A 47 19.52 -10.81 -44.89
N LEU A 48 18.22 -10.61 -44.76
CA LEU A 48 17.40 -11.22 -43.71
C LEU A 48 17.32 -12.73 -43.96
N PRO A 49 17.51 -13.60 -42.95
CA PRO A 49 17.08 -14.99 -43.05
C PRO A 49 15.54 -15.07 -42.98
N SER A 50 14.96 -15.95 -43.78
CA SER A 50 13.53 -16.24 -43.82
C SER A 50 12.98 -16.60 -42.42
N PRO A 51 11.76 -16.17 -42.07
CA PRO A 51 11.13 -16.59 -40.82
C PRO A 51 10.77 -18.08 -40.90
N VAL A 52 11.18 -18.83 -39.88
CA VAL A 52 10.63 -20.15 -39.59
C VAL A 52 9.18 -19.94 -39.20
N SER A 53 8.27 -20.60 -39.91
CA SER A 53 6.83 -20.55 -39.69
C SER A 53 6.49 -21.10 -38.30
N ALA A 54 6.35 -20.21 -37.31
CA ALA A 54 5.69 -20.53 -36.06
C ALA A 54 4.20 -20.36 -36.29
N VAL A 55 3.44 -21.44 -36.11
CA VAL A 55 1.99 -21.47 -36.20
C VAL A 55 1.43 -20.53 -35.12
N ALA A 56 1.12 -19.31 -35.51
CA ALA A 56 0.32 -18.40 -34.70
C ALA A 56 -1.08 -19.02 -34.61
N ALA A 57 -1.49 -19.45 -33.41
CA ALA A 57 -2.90 -19.62 -33.13
C ALA A 57 -3.57 -18.25 -33.32
N GLU A 58 -4.62 -18.21 -34.14
CA GLU A 58 -5.41 -17.00 -34.42
C GLU A 58 -5.90 -16.37 -33.11
N ALA A 59 -5.18 -15.37 -32.63
CA ALA A 59 -5.72 -14.37 -31.73
C ALA A 59 -6.58 -13.42 -32.58
N PRO A 60 -7.78 -13.02 -32.12
CA PRO A 60 -8.56 -12.04 -32.84
C PRO A 60 -7.75 -10.75 -32.94
N SER A 61 -7.62 -10.24 -34.17
CA SER A 61 -7.01 -8.95 -34.47
C SER A 61 -7.68 -7.85 -33.63
N ALA A 62 -6.88 -6.99 -33.01
CA ALA A 62 -7.34 -5.80 -32.30
C ALA A 62 -8.15 -4.81 -33.18
N ALA A 63 -8.27 -5.08 -34.50
CA ALA A 63 -9.08 -4.32 -35.43
C ALA A 63 -10.52 -4.84 -35.61
N SER A 64 -10.95 -5.95 -34.99
CA SER A 64 -12.31 -6.49 -35.15
C SER A 64 -13.24 -6.27 -33.95
N LEU A 65 -12.96 -5.28 -33.09
CA LEU A 65 -13.88 -4.82 -32.02
C LEU A 65 -14.44 -3.42 -32.28
N ILE A 66 -14.31 -2.92 -33.51
CA ILE A 66 -14.89 -1.65 -33.96
C ILE A 66 -15.79 -2.00 -35.14
N ASP A 67 -17.01 -2.45 -34.85
CA ASP A 67 -18.21 -2.24 -35.68
C ASP A 67 -19.34 -3.07 -35.08
N GLY A 68 -19.95 -2.47 -34.06
CA GLY A 68 -21.21 -2.86 -33.47
C GLY A 68 -21.76 -1.60 -32.84
N GLU A 69 -22.39 -0.74 -33.64
CA GLU A 69 -23.26 0.32 -33.14
C GLU A 69 -24.49 -0.33 -32.49
N GLU A 70 -24.29 -0.99 -31.36
CA GLU A 70 -25.35 -1.11 -30.37
C GLU A 70 -25.47 0.28 -29.74
N LYS A 71 -26.68 0.83 -29.74
CA LYS A 71 -27.02 2.07 -29.02
C LYS A 71 -26.65 1.89 -27.54
N GLU A 72 -25.43 2.27 -27.17
CA GLU A 72 -25.01 2.38 -25.78
C GLU A 72 -25.97 3.36 -25.11
N LYS A 73 -26.72 2.89 -24.12
CA LYS A 73 -27.31 3.79 -23.12
C LYS A 73 -26.16 4.65 -22.59
N GLU A 74 -26.36 5.96 -22.48
CA GLU A 74 -25.41 6.84 -21.78
C GLU A 74 -25.18 6.31 -20.36
N GLU A 75 -24.17 5.46 -20.18
CA GLU A 75 -23.72 5.01 -18.88
C GLU A 75 -23.05 6.21 -18.19
N GLY A 76 -23.48 6.51 -16.98
CA GLY A 76 -23.10 7.74 -16.27
C GLY A 76 -21.59 7.91 -16.06
N GLN A 77 -21.18 9.17 -15.95
CA GLN A 77 -19.86 9.57 -15.49
C GLN A 77 -19.65 9.13 -14.03
N PHE A 78 -18.47 8.62 -13.68
CA PHE A 78 -18.13 8.27 -12.32
C PHE A 78 -17.85 9.53 -11.48
N ASP A 79 -18.58 9.68 -10.37
CA ASP A 79 -18.30 10.71 -9.36
C ASP A 79 -17.37 10.14 -8.29
N TRP A 80 -16.13 10.65 -8.26
CA TRP A 80 -15.10 10.28 -7.28
C TRP A 80 -15.42 10.73 -5.87
N LEU A 81 -16.21 11.78 -5.68
CA LEU A 81 -16.56 12.30 -4.36
C LEU A 81 -17.82 11.64 -3.80
N ASP A 82 -18.62 10.98 -4.64
CA ASP A 82 -19.77 10.17 -4.21
C ASP A 82 -19.36 8.72 -3.84
N GLN A 83 -18.20 8.50 -3.21
CA GLN A 83 -17.71 7.14 -2.92
C GLN A 83 -17.15 6.98 -1.51
N TRP A 84 -17.17 5.75 -1.01
CA TRP A 84 -16.51 5.38 0.25
C TRP A 84 -15.04 5.05 0.02
N TYR A 85 -14.16 5.61 0.85
CA TYR A 85 -12.72 5.34 0.81
C TYR A 85 -12.21 4.77 2.15
N PRO A 86 -11.35 3.74 2.11
CA PRO A 86 -10.76 3.19 3.31
C PRO A 86 -9.58 4.05 3.78
N LEU A 87 -9.55 4.40 5.08
CA LEU A 87 -8.49 5.20 5.69
C LEU A 87 -7.39 4.34 6.29
N ALA A 88 -7.77 3.34 7.09
CA ALA A 88 -6.85 2.48 7.80
C ALA A 88 -7.54 1.23 8.36
N PRO A 89 -6.83 0.10 8.52
CA PRO A 89 -7.25 -0.97 9.40
C PRO A 89 -7.38 -0.44 10.84
N VAL A 90 -8.50 -0.73 11.51
CA VAL A 90 -8.75 -0.25 12.89
C VAL A 90 -7.68 -0.74 13.86
N CYS A 91 -7.15 -1.95 13.64
CA CYS A 91 -6.09 -2.53 14.45
C CYS A 91 -4.73 -1.80 14.37
N ASP A 92 -4.57 -0.85 13.44
CA ASP A 92 -3.41 0.03 13.30
C ASP A 92 -3.66 1.45 13.83
N LEU A 93 -4.89 1.76 14.21
CA LEU A 93 -5.22 3.02 14.85
C LEU A 93 -5.11 2.90 16.39
N ASP A 94 -4.52 3.91 17.02
CA ASP A 94 -4.48 4.06 18.47
C ASP A 94 -5.62 4.98 18.94
N PRO A 95 -6.62 4.50 19.69
CA PRO A 95 -7.71 5.32 20.21
C PRO A 95 -7.26 6.46 21.14
N GLY A 96 -6.02 6.43 21.64
CA GLY A 96 -5.42 7.49 22.44
C GLY A 96 -4.86 8.67 21.64
N ALA A 97 -4.73 8.55 20.32
CA ALA A 97 -4.08 9.55 19.48
C ALA A 97 -4.86 9.82 18.18
N PRO A 98 -4.84 11.05 17.65
CA PRO A 98 -5.32 11.33 16.30
C PRO A 98 -4.34 10.80 15.24
N HIS A 99 -4.85 10.42 14.07
CA HIS A 99 -4.09 9.82 12.97
C HIS A 99 -4.34 10.58 11.67
N GLY A 100 -3.34 11.30 11.18
CA GLY A 100 -3.41 12.02 9.91
C GLY A 100 -3.35 11.07 8.70
N LYS A 101 -4.22 11.28 7.71
CA LYS A 101 -4.27 10.54 6.46
C LYS A 101 -4.54 11.50 5.30
N THR A 102 -4.14 11.09 4.10
CA THR A 102 -4.48 11.79 2.86
C THR A 102 -5.17 10.82 1.90
N VAL A 103 -6.29 11.24 1.32
CA VAL A 103 -7.06 10.52 0.31
C VAL A 103 -7.64 11.54 -0.67
N LEU A 104 -7.54 11.31 -1.97
CA LEU A 104 -7.95 12.25 -3.03
C LEU A 104 -7.33 13.66 -2.85
N GLY A 105 -6.15 13.75 -2.25
CA GLY A 105 -5.50 15.00 -1.89
C GLY A 105 -6.09 15.70 -0.64
N LEU A 106 -7.24 15.27 -0.12
CA LEU A 106 -7.80 15.76 1.15
C LEU A 106 -6.94 15.25 2.30
N ARG A 107 -6.49 16.17 3.16
CA ARG A 107 -5.85 15.84 4.43
C ARG A 107 -6.93 15.72 5.49
N VAL A 108 -7.09 14.52 6.04
CA VAL A 108 -8.09 14.20 7.06
C VAL A 108 -7.43 13.62 8.31
N VAL A 109 -8.11 13.72 9.45
CA VAL A 109 -7.66 13.16 10.72
C VAL A 109 -8.70 12.16 11.23
N ALA A 110 -8.28 10.91 11.41
CA ALA A 110 -9.04 9.90 12.12
C ALA A 110 -8.76 10.01 13.62
N TRP A 111 -9.79 10.07 14.45
CA TRP A 111 -9.65 10.15 15.90
C TRP A 111 -10.80 9.42 16.60
N TYR A 112 -10.57 8.99 17.84
CA TYR A 112 -11.56 8.21 18.58
C TYR A 112 -12.36 9.11 19.53
N ASP A 113 -13.66 9.23 19.26
CA ASP A 113 -14.59 10.00 20.07
C ASP A 113 -15.08 9.15 21.24
N ARG A 114 -14.46 9.37 22.40
CA ARG A 114 -14.77 8.62 23.63
C ARG A 114 -16.17 8.89 24.18
N ALA A 115 -16.82 9.98 23.77
CA ALA A 115 -18.16 10.30 24.25
C ALA A 115 -19.22 9.32 23.70
N VAL A 116 -18.95 8.77 22.51
CA VAL A 116 -19.89 7.90 21.76
C VAL A 116 -19.25 6.58 21.31
N ASP A 117 -18.00 6.33 21.71
CA ASP A 117 -17.23 5.09 21.45
C ASP A 117 -17.00 4.78 19.95
N GLU A 118 -16.90 5.82 19.12
CA GLU A 118 -16.78 5.69 17.66
C GLU A 118 -15.57 6.43 17.08
N TRP A 119 -15.03 5.91 15.97
CA TRP A 119 -14.07 6.64 15.14
C TRP A 119 -14.76 7.75 14.36
N ARG A 120 -14.14 8.93 14.37
CA ARG A 120 -14.55 10.13 13.62
C ARG A 120 -13.45 10.55 12.65
N VAL A 121 -13.85 11.21 11.56
CA VAL A 121 -12.94 11.69 10.51
C VAL A 121 -13.21 13.16 10.24
N PHE A 122 -12.24 14.03 10.51
CA PHE A 122 -12.34 15.48 10.28
C PHE A 122 -11.35 15.95 9.22
N ASP A 123 -11.51 17.18 8.76
CA ASP A 123 -10.41 17.91 8.11
C ASP A 123 -9.18 17.97 9.03
N ASP A 124 -8.01 17.71 8.47
CA ASP A 124 -6.74 17.83 9.20
C ASP A 124 -6.20 19.28 9.20
N ALA A 125 -7.06 20.21 9.60
CA ALA A 125 -6.74 21.63 9.72
C ALA A 125 -7.64 22.28 10.76
N CYS A 126 -7.02 22.84 11.81
CA CYS A 126 -7.74 23.61 12.81
C CYS A 126 -8.29 24.91 12.19
N PRO A 127 -9.59 25.23 12.31
CA PRO A 127 -10.17 26.42 11.68
C PRO A 127 -9.61 27.74 12.25
N HIS A 128 -8.93 27.71 13.39
CA HIS A 128 -8.29 28.89 13.96
C HIS A 128 -7.12 29.41 13.10
N ARG A 129 -6.13 28.55 12.80
CA ARG A 129 -4.89 28.93 12.08
C ARG A 129 -4.29 27.78 11.27
N LEU A 130 -5.11 26.83 10.83
CA LEU A 130 -4.77 25.71 9.94
C LEU A 130 -3.71 24.75 10.48
N ALA A 131 -3.46 24.74 11.80
CA ALA A 131 -2.58 23.75 12.42
C ALA A 131 -3.15 22.33 12.21
N PRO A 132 -2.32 21.32 11.90
CA PRO A 132 -2.78 19.95 11.73
C PRO A 132 -3.39 19.45 13.04
N LEU A 133 -4.62 18.94 12.97
CA LEU A 133 -5.31 18.34 14.11
C LEU A 133 -4.79 16.93 14.41
N SER A 134 -4.18 16.29 13.42
CA SER A 134 -3.45 15.02 13.53
C SER A 134 -2.24 15.07 14.46
N GLU A 135 -1.67 16.26 14.69
CA GLU A 135 -0.62 16.51 15.71
C GLU A 135 -1.21 16.86 17.08
N GLY A 136 -2.55 16.80 17.21
CA GLY A 136 -3.31 17.08 18.41
C GLY A 136 -3.28 15.94 19.43
N ARG A 137 -4.30 15.93 20.30
CA ARG A 137 -4.50 14.90 21.33
C ARG A 137 -5.97 14.75 21.66
N ILE A 138 -6.32 13.62 22.26
CA ILE A 138 -7.62 13.43 22.89
C ILE A 138 -7.55 14.02 24.31
N ASP A 139 -8.38 15.02 24.62
CA ASP A 139 -8.39 15.64 25.94
C ASP A 139 -9.02 14.73 27.01
N ASP A 140 -8.94 15.16 28.27
CA ASP A 140 -9.50 14.47 29.43
C ASP A 140 -11.02 14.27 29.33
N LYS A 141 -11.71 15.11 28.56
CA LYS A 141 -13.15 15.02 28.27
C LYS A 141 -13.46 14.19 27.03
N GLY A 142 -12.46 13.59 26.39
CA GLY A 142 -12.64 12.72 25.23
C GLY A 142 -12.82 13.46 23.90
N ARG A 143 -12.49 14.76 23.82
CA ARG A 143 -12.62 15.58 22.61
C ARG A 143 -11.30 15.67 21.85
N LEU A 144 -11.37 15.97 20.56
CA LEU A 144 -10.17 16.29 19.78
C LEU A 144 -9.68 17.69 20.15
N GLN A 145 -8.46 17.79 20.67
CA GLN A 145 -7.82 19.04 21.04
C GLN A 145 -6.66 19.38 20.09
N CYS A 146 -6.71 20.57 19.50
CA CYS A 146 -5.62 21.12 18.71
C CYS A 146 -4.39 21.40 19.60
N VAL A 147 -3.22 20.93 19.19
CA VAL A 147 -1.97 21.11 19.94
C VAL A 147 -1.53 22.56 20.05
N TYR A 148 -1.91 23.41 19.09
CA TYR A 148 -1.38 24.78 19.02
C TYR A 148 -1.97 25.69 20.10
N HIS A 149 -3.30 25.83 20.13
CA HIS A 149 -3.99 26.76 21.05
C HIS A 149 -5.03 26.08 21.94
N GLY A 150 -5.14 24.76 21.90
CA GLY A 150 -6.00 23.99 22.80
C GLY A 150 -7.50 24.06 22.49
N TRP A 151 -7.89 24.51 21.28
CA TRP A 151 -9.29 24.46 20.85
C TRP A 151 -9.76 23.01 20.79
N CYS A 152 -10.93 22.71 21.37
CA CYS A 152 -11.47 21.36 21.44
C CYS A 152 -12.75 21.23 20.62
N PHE A 153 -12.89 20.10 19.92
CA PHE A 153 -14.00 19.80 19.02
C PHE A 153 -14.73 18.52 19.46
N ASP A 154 -16.07 18.51 19.42
CA ASP A 154 -16.85 17.28 19.58
C ASP A 154 -16.83 16.42 18.30
N GLY A 155 -17.43 15.22 18.36
CA GLY A 155 -17.55 14.28 17.23
C GLY A 155 -18.29 14.79 15.99
N ARG A 156 -18.99 15.93 16.07
CA ARG A 156 -19.66 16.58 14.93
C ARG A 156 -18.83 17.73 14.36
N GLY A 157 -17.63 17.95 14.89
CA GLY A 157 -16.74 19.05 14.51
C GLY A 157 -17.10 20.39 15.16
N ALA A 158 -18.09 20.44 16.05
CA ALA A 158 -18.45 21.68 16.72
C ALA A 158 -17.39 22.07 17.75
N CYS A 159 -16.97 23.34 17.76
CA CYS A 159 -16.04 23.84 18.76
C CYS A 159 -16.73 23.91 20.13
N GLN A 160 -16.26 23.10 21.07
CA GLN A 160 -16.82 23.01 22.41
C GLN A 160 -16.07 23.87 23.42
N PHE A 161 -14.81 24.21 23.14
CA PHE A 161 -13.98 24.95 24.09
C PHE A 161 -12.84 25.69 23.42
N ILE A 162 -12.70 26.96 23.78
CA ILE A 162 -11.60 27.84 23.39
C ILE A 162 -10.98 28.34 24.69
N PRO A 163 -9.79 27.85 25.09
CA PRO A 163 -9.21 28.19 26.39
C PRO A 163 -8.98 29.70 26.58
N GLN A 164 -8.78 30.44 25.50
CA GLN A 164 -8.49 31.87 25.51
C GLN A 164 -9.76 32.75 25.50
N ALA A 165 -10.96 32.16 25.37
CA ALA A 165 -12.21 32.90 25.41
C ALA A 165 -12.63 33.14 26.89
N PRO A 166 -12.90 34.39 27.29
CA PRO A 166 -13.38 34.68 28.65
C PRO A 166 -14.70 33.97 28.95
N ALA A 167 -14.84 33.40 30.15
CA ALA A 167 -16.06 32.66 30.54
C ALA A 167 -17.33 33.53 30.51
N LEU A 168 -17.21 34.83 30.81
CA LEU A 168 -18.30 35.80 30.77
C LEU A 168 -18.36 36.59 29.44
N GLY A 169 -17.55 36.22 28.45
CA GLY A 169 -17.53 36.87 27.14
C GLY A 169 -18.58 36.30 26.17
N PRO A 170 -18.67 36.84 24.95
CA PRO A 170 -19.49 36.26 23.90
C PRO A 170 -19.13 34.78 23.63
N PRO A 171 -20.10 33.91 23.34
CA PRO A 171 -19.86 32.48 23.12
C PRO A 171 -19.25 32.21 21.74
N VAL A 172 -18.02 32.67 21.51
CA VAL A 172 -17.31 32.63 20.21
C VAL A 172 -17.14 31.21 19.66
N HIS A 173 -17.14 30.19 20.52
CA HIS A 173 -17.09 28.77 20.15
C HIS A 173 -18.35 28.32 19.38
N LYS A 174 -19.48 29.03 19.49
CA LYS A 174 -20.72 28.73 18.76
C LYS A 174 -20.75 29.29 17.33
N ASN A 175 -19.74 30.07 16.93
CA ASN A 175 -19.66 30.57 15.57
C ASN A 175 -19.39 29.40 14.60
N SER A 176 -20.08 29.34 13.46
CA SER A 176 -19.86 28.28 12.46
C SER A 176 -18.42 28.26 11.93
N LYS A 177 -17.73 29.41 11.90
CA LYS A 177 -16.30 29.50 11.55
C LYS A 177 -15.36 28.86 12.58
N ALA A 178 -15.87 28.56 13.78
CA ALA A 178 -15.10 27.84 14.78
C ALA A 178 -15.20 26.32 14.59
N CYS A 179 -16.15 25.81 13.79
CA CYS A 179 -16.33 24.39 13.56
C CYS A 179 -15.30 23.85 12.55
N VAL A 180 -14.93 22.59 12.71
CA VAL A 180 -14.15 21.82 11.73
C VAL A 180 -15.11 20.94 10.91
N ALA A 181 -14.81 20.72 9.64
CA ALA A 181 -15.61 19.82 8.81
C ALA A 181 -15.50 18.38 9.32
N SER A 182 -16.64 17.70 9.44
CA SER A 182 -16.75 16.31 9.86
C SER A 182 -17.31 15.48 8.71
N TYR A 183 -16.59 14.42 8.35
CA TYR A 183 -16.98 13.52 7.27
C TYR A 183 -17.81 12.34 7.81
N PRO A 184 -18.81 11.84 7.07
CA PRO A 184 -19.43 10.56 7.35
C PRO A 184 -18.35 9.47 7.40
N SER A 185 -18.36 8.67 8.45
CA SER A 185 -17.38 7.61 8.67
C SER A 185 -18.02 6.38 9.30
N VAL A 186 -17.51 5.20 8.97
CA VAL A 186 -17.99 3.92 9.50
C VAL A 186 -16.85 2.93 9.64
N VAL A 187 -16.91 2.07 10.66
CA VAL A 187 -16.08 0.87 10.70
C VAL A 187 -16.85 -0.28 10.06
N GLN A 188 -16.32 -0.83 8.96
CA GLN A 188 -16.86 -2.01 8.29
C GLN A 188 -15.70 -2.92 7.88
N ASN A 189 -15.84 -4.23 8.07
CA ASN A 189 -14.78 -5.21 7.80
C ASN A 189 -13.44 -4.83 8.49
N ASN A 190 -13.53 -4.38 9.75
CA ASN A 190 -12.41 -3.88 10.58
C ASN A 190 -11.55 -2.77 9.94
N ILE A 191 -12.13 -2.02 9.00
CA ILE A 191 -11.50 -0.88 8.34
C ILE A 191 -12.32 0.36 8.64
N LEU A 192 -11.63 1.45 8.96
CA LEU A 192 -12.26 2.77 9.06
C LEU A 192 -12.43 3.33 7.66
N TRP A 193 -13.68 3.56 7.25
CA TRP A 193 -14.05 4.18 5.99
C TRP A 193 -14.52 5.62 6.23
N PHE A 194 -14.31 6.48 5.25
CA PHE A 194 -14.90 7.81 5.21
C PHE A 194 -15.46 8.12 3.82
N TYR A 195 -16.37 9.07 3.79
CA TYR A 195 -17.00 9.56 2.58
C TYR A 195 -16.61 11.04 2.38
N PRO A 196 -16.03 11.44 1.23
CA PRO A 196 -15.34 12.72 1.06
C PRO A 196 -16.30 13.89 0.75
N ARG A 197 -17.46 13.92 1.40
CA ARG A 197 -18.42 15.05 1.42
C ARG A 197 -18.87 15.29 2.85
N ALA A 198 -18.54 16.46 3.39
CA ALA A 198 -18.83 16.85 4.77
C ALA A 198 -20.07 17.73 4.92
N ASP A 199 -20.78 18.01 3.82
CA ASP A 199 -22.01 18.80 3.86
C ASP A 199 -23.18 18.02 4.50
N GLU A 200 -24.18 18.75 4.96
CA GLU A 200 -25.30 18.19 5.72
C GLU A 200 -26.13 17.18 4.89
N GLU A 201 -26.18 17.31 3.56
CA GLU A 201 -26.94 16.41 2.67
C GLU A 201 -26.35 14.99 2.68
N HIS A 202 -25.03 14.87 2.86
CA HIS A 202 -24.33 13.59 2.86
C HIS A 202 -24.15 12.98 4.25
N ARG A 203 -24.62 13.63 5.31
CA ARG A 203 -24.46 13.16 6.69
C ARG A 203 -25.02 11.75 6.91
N ASP A 204 -26.17 11.45 6.32
CA ASP A 204 -26.85 10.14 6.42
C ASP A 204 -26.56 9.20 5.24
N VAL A 205 -25.46 9.42 4.49
CA VAL A 205 -25.11 8.62 3.31
C VAL A 205 -25.03 7.11 3.61
N LEU A 206 -24.65 6.73 4.83
CA LEU A 206 -24.66 5.35 5.34
C LEU A 206 -26.00 4.60 5.18
N GLN A 207 -27.13 5.33 5.22
CA GLN A 207 -28.46 4.74 5.04
C GLN A 207 -28.78 4.46 3.57
N ARG A 208 -28.11 5.17 2.65
CA ARG A 208 -28.34 5.11 1.19
C ARG A 208 -27.29 4.26 0.47
N LYS A 209 -26.03 4.38 0.87
CA LYS A 209 -24.87 3.78 0.22
C LYS A 209 -23.85 3.38 1.28
N ARG A 210 -23.45 2.11 1.31
CA ARG A 210 -22.43 1.58 2.23
C ARG A 210 -21.11 1.29 1.52
N PRO A 211 -19.98 1.22 2.25
CA PRO A 211 -18.75 0.69 1.67
C PRO A 211 -18.94 -0.74 1.13
N PRO A 212 -18.09 -1.20 0.19
CA PRO A 212 -18.09 -2.59 -0.25
C PRO A 212 -17.95 -3.56 0.94
N PHE A 213 -18.77 -4.61 0.97
CA PHE A 213 -18.80 -5.60 2.04
C PHE A 213 -18.22 -6.94 1.56
N ILE A 214 -17.23 -7.46 2.29
CA ILE A 214 -16.61 -8.77 2.05
C ILE A 214 -16.98 -9.72 3.21
N PRO A 215 -17.93 -10.65 3.00
CA PRO A 215 -18.43 -11.51 4.08
C PRO A 215 -17.36 -12.33 4.79
N GLU A 216 -16.37 -12.83 4.05
CA GLU A 216 -15.28 -13.67 4.57
C GLU A 216 -14.41 -12.94 5.61
N ILE A 217 -14.42 -11.61 5.63
CA ILE A 217 -13.66 -10.84 6.62
C ILE A 217 -14.33 -10.88 8.00
N ASP A 218 -15.67 -10.88 8.06
CA ASP A 218 -16.44 -10.86 9.30
C ASP A 218 -16.92 -12.27 9.72
N ASP A 219 -16.59 -13.28 8.91
CA ASP A 219 -16.88 -14.68 9.19
C ASP A 219 -15.97 -15.22 10.32
N PRO A 220 -16.53 -15.70 11.44
CA PRO A 220 -15.73 -16.20 12.57
C PRO A 220 -14.86 -17.42 12.24
N SER A 221 -15.11 -18.10 11.12
CA SER A 221 -14.28 -19.21 10.65
C SER A 221 -13.00 -18.76 9.92
N PHE A 222 -12.88 -17.45 9.64
CA PHE A 222 -11.74 -16.85 8.98
C PHE A 222 -10.87 -16.06 9.97
N VAL A 223 -9.60 -15.95 9.62
CA VAL A 223 -8.70 -14.94 10.16
C VAL A 223 -8.23 -14.05 9.02
N THR A 224 -8.14 -12.76 9.30
CA THR A 224 -7.75 -11.76 8.31
C THR A 224 -6.49 -11.05 8.78
N VAL A 225 -5.43 -11.17 7.97
CA VAL A 225 -4.20 -10.39 8.18
C VAL A 225 -4.32 -9.08 7.41
N TYR A 226 -4.37 -7.97 8.15
CA TYR A 226 -4.39 -6.63 7.58
C TYR A 226 -3.01 -6.01 7.52
N GLY A 227 -2.75 -5.21 6.50
CA GLY A 227 -1.67 -4.23 6.54
C GLY A 227 -1.90 -3.08 5.57
N VAL A 228 -1.02 -2.09 5.65
CA VAL A 228 -1.10 -0.86 4.88
C VAL A 228 0.26 -0.49 4.32
N ARG A 229 0.33 0.03 3.10
CA ARG A 229 1.57 0.56 2.53
C ARG A 229 1.31 1.76 1.64
N ASP A 230 2.06 2.84 1.87
CA ASP A 230 2.11 4.00 0.99
C ASP A 230 3.14 3.77 -0.12
N LEU A 231 2.76 4.08 -1.34
CA LEU A 231 3.51 3.76 -2.55
C LEU A 231 3.80 5.05 -3.33
N PRO A 232 5.04 5.23 -3.84
CA PRO A 232 5.49 6.46 -4.48
C PRO A 232 5.11 6.50 -5.98
N TYR A 233 3.98 5.93 -6.36
CA TYR A 233 3.43 5.98 -7.71
C TYR A 233 1.91 6.04 -7.65
N GLY A 234 1.30 6.46 -8.74
CA GLY A 234 -0.12 6.75 -8.88
C GLY A 234 -1.04 5.56 -8.67
N TYR A 235 -2.31 5.90 -8.45
CA TYR A 235 -3.36 4.94 -8.16
C TYR A 235 -3.66 4.00 -9.35
N ASP A 236 -3.63 4.50 -10.59
CA ASP A 236 -3.89 3.70 -11.79
C ASP A 236 -2.81 2.63 -12.01
N VAL A 237 -1.54 3.01 -11.83
CA VAL A 237 -0.41 2.07 -11.90
C VAL A 237 -0.50 0.99 -10.81
N LEU A 238 -0.91 1.36 -9.59
CA LEU A 238 -1.15 0.39 -8.51
C LEU A 238 -2.25 -0.61 -8.86
N VAL A 239 -3.40 -0.12 -9.35
CA VAL A 239 -4.54 -0.98 -9.69
C VAL A 239 -4.15 -1.95 -10.81
N GLU A 240 -3.44 -1.49 -11.83
CA GLU A 240 -2.96 -2.34 -12.93
C GLU A 240 -1.99 -3.40 -12.49
N ASN A 241 -1.01 -3.04 -11.66
CA ASN A 241 -0.04 -4.01 -11.15
C ASN A 241 -0.74 -5.16 -10.41
N LEU A 242 -1.75 -4.86 -9.58
CA LEU A 242 -2.48 -5.91 -8.85
C LEU A 242 -3.38 -6.77 -9.75
N MET A 243 -3.78 -6.23 -10.91
CA MET A 243 -4.62 -6.92 -11.89
C MET A 243 -3.84 -7.77 -12.90
N ASP A 244 -2.52 -7.64 -12.96
CA ASP A 244 -1.68 -8.39 -13.91
C ASP A 244 -1.04 -9.61 -13.23
N PRO A 245 -1.53 -10.84 -13.45
CA PRO A 245 -0.85 -12.03 -12.92
C PRO A 245 0.38 -12.45 -13.73
N ALA A 246 0.62 -11.89 -14.93
CA ALA A 246 1.76 -12.28 -15.76
C ALA A 246 3.10 -11.82 -15.19
N HIS A 247 3.14 -10.66 -14.51
CA HIS A 247 4.39 -10.17 -13.90
C HIS A 247 4.84 -10.99 -12.69
N VAL A 248 3.91 -11.68 -12.01
CA VAL A 248 4.14 -12.38 -10.73
C VAL A 248 5.36 -13.31 -10.73
N PRO A 249 5.51 -14.29 -11.66
CA PRO A 249 6.69 -15.17 -11.68
C PRO A 249 8.02 -14.44 -11.92
N TYR A 250 7.99 -13.27 -12.57
CA TYR A 250 9.19 -12.53 -12.97
C TYR A 250 9.61 -11.48 -11.95
N ALA A 251 8.70 -10.59 -11.56
CA ALA A 251 8.98 -9.53 -10.59
C ALA A 251 9.25 -10.11 -9.19
N HIS A 252 8.44 -11.10 -8.78
CA HIS A 252 8.51 -11.70 -7.46
C HIS A 252 9.37 -12.97 -7.38
N LYS A 253 10.30 -13.15 -8.32
CA LYS A 253 11.16 -14.33 -8.40
C LYS A 253 11.81 -14.68 -7.06
N GLY A 254 11.54 -15.89 -6.57
CA GLY A 254 12.07 -16.41 -5.30
C GLY A 254 11.39 -15.89 -4.03
N LEU A 255 10.35 -15.05 -4.16
CA LEU A 255 9.52 -14.59 -3.03
C LEU A 255 8.26 -15.42 -2.85
N MET A 256 7.67 -15.88 -3.95
CA MET A 256 6.54 -16.81 -3.91
C MET A 256 7.05 -18.25 -4.02
N GLY A 257 6.42 -19.17 -3.27
CA GLY A 257 6.73 -20.59 -3.40
C GLY A 257 6.56 -21.07 -4.84
N LYS A 258 7.26 -22.14 -5.24
CA LYS A 258 7.12 -22.69 -6.59
C LYS A 258 5.67 -23.12 -6.82
N PHE A 259 4.90 -22.32 -7.55
CA PHE A 259 3.52 -22.66 -7.94
C PHE A 259 3.50 -23.84 -8.92
N CYS A 260 4.60 -24.07 -9.63
CA CYS A 260 4.73 -25.19 -10.54
C CYS A 260 5.40 -26.39 -9.84
N LYS A 261 4.71 -27.53 -9.86
CA LYS A 261 5.37 -28.83 -9.68
C LYS A 261 6.39 -28.97 -10.81
N LYS A 262 7.64 -29.27 -10.44
CA LYS A 262 8.62 -29.84 -11.36
C LYS A 262 7.98 -31.09 -11.96
N GLU A 263 8.03 -31.21 -13.29
CA GLU A 263 7.66 -32.37 -14.12
C GLU A 263 6.45 -32.14 -15.04
N ASP A 264 6.72 -31.42 -16.13
CA ASP A 264 6.26 -31.86 -17.45
C ASP A 264 7.30 -31.41 -18.49
N LEU A 265 8.42 -32.15 -18.55
CA LEU A 265 9.60 -31.89 -19.40
C LEU A 265 9.33 -32.09 -20.91
N GLY A 266 8.09 -31.87 -21.37
CA GLY A 266 7.69 -32.07 -22.76
C GLY A 266 6.56 -31.15 -23.26
N ARG A 267 5.94 -30.33 -22.40
CA ARG A 267 4.91 -29.36 -22.80
C ARG A 267 5.46 -27.95 -22.70
N VAL A 268 5.63 -27.29 -23.85
CA VAL A 268 6.12 -25.91 -24.03
C VAL A 268 5.06 -24.88 -23.58
N GLU A 269 4.36 -25.13 -22.47
CA GLU A 269 3.29 -24.25 -21.99
C GLU A 269 3.76 -23.26 -20.92
N PHE A 270 4.88 -23.53 -20.25
CA PHE A 270 5.47 -22.63 -19.24
C PHE A 270 6.98 -22.49 -19.40
N ASP A 271 7.52 -21.31 -19.12
CA ASP A 271 8.97 -21.06 -19.09
C ASP A 271 9.61 -21.47 -17.75
N ILE A 272 10.92 -21.23 -17.62
CA ILE A 272 11.72 -21.64 -16.45
C ILE A 272 11.29 -20.89 -15.18
N GLU A 273 10.85 -19.64 -15.35
CA GLU A 273 10.36 -18.76 -14.31
C GLU A 273 8.92 -19.10 -13.90
N GLY A 274 8.20 -19.87 -14.72
CA GLY A 274 6.84 -20.34 -14.48
C GLY A 274 5.76 -19.50 -15.16
N GLY A 275 6.15 -18.58 -16.05
CA GLY A 275 5.22 -17.83 -16.88
C GLY A 275 4.68 -18.67 -18.04
N GLY A 276 3.40 -18.50 -18.37
CA GLY A 276 2.72 -19.22 -19.44
C GLY A 276 1.37 -18.58 -19.78
N PRO A 277 0.64 -19.08 -20.78
CA PRO A 277 -0.63 -18.51 -21.20
C PRO A 277 -1.68 -18.54 -20.08
N ILE A 278 -2.22 -17.37 -19.70
CA ILE A 278 -3.33 -17.25 -18.75
C ILE A 278 -4.57 -16.79 -19.51
N LYS A 279 -5.60 -17.64 -19.56
CA LYS A 279 -6.86 -17.31 -20.21
C LYS A 279 -7.83 -16.69 -19.21
N MET A 280 -8.32 -15.50 -19.53
CA MET A 280 -9.24 -14.73 -18.70
C MET A 280 -10.43 -14.26 -19.50
N LYS A 281 -11.60 -14.20 -18.87
CA LYS A 281 -12.80 -13.65 -19.48
C LYS A 281 -13.51 -12.70 -18.51
N THR A 282 -13.69 -11.46 -18.94
CA THR A 282 -14.53 -10.48 -18.25
C THR A 282 -15.99 -10.85 -18.48
N LYS A 283 -16.76 -11.01 -17.41
CA LYS A 283 -18.20 -11.38 -17.46
C LYS A 283 -19.13 -10.20 -17.29
N GLU A 284 -18.76 -9.27 -16.41
CA GLU A 284 -19.56 -8.10 -16.04
C GLU A 284 -18.64 -6.89 -16.07
N ALA A 285 -19.10 -5.77 -16.65
CA ALA A 285 -18.41 -4.48 -16.60
C ALA A 285 -19.46 -3.36 -16.65
N ASN A 286 -19.38 -2.43 -15.70
CA ASN A 286 -20.23 -1.25 -15.61
C ASN A 286 -19.50 -0.14 -14.82
N VAL A 287 -20.19 0.97 -14.53
CA VAL A 287 -19.63 2.10 -13.78
C VAL A 287 -19.13 1.72 -12.38
N ASP A 288 -19.74 0.73 -11.73
CA ASP A 288 -19.36 0.24 -10.39
C ASP A 288 -18.17 -0.72 -10.42
N GLY A 289 -17.70 -1.14 -11.60
CA GLY A 289 -16.49 -1.96 -11.77
C GLY A 289 -16.71 -3.16 -12.69
N PHE A 290 -15.97 -4.25 -12.46
CA PHE A 290 -16.01 -5.43 -13.33
C PHE A 290 -15.64 -6.73 -12.62
N LEU A 291 -16.06 -7.86 -13.20
CA LEU A 291 -15.73 -9.21 -12.76
C LEU A 291 -15.01 -9.97 -13.88
N THR A 292 -13.87 -10.56 -13.55
CA THR A 292 -13.10 -11.43 -14.44
C THR A 292 -12.94 -12.81 -13.82
N GLU A 293 -13.20 -13.84 -14.61
CA GLU A 293 -12.94 -15.23 -14.26
C GLU A 293 -11.76 -15.78 -15.06
N GLN A 294 -10.96 -16.62 -14.42
CA GLN A 294 -9.92 -17.39 -15.11
C GLN A 294 -10.55 -18.69 -15.65
N GLN A 295 -10.20 -19.07 -16.89
CA GLN A 295 -10.72 -20.31 -17.49
C GLN A 295 -10.37 -21.54 -16.64
N GLU A 296 -11.17 -22.61 -16.79
CA GLU A 296 -11.10 -23.86 -16.01
C GLU A 296 -11.44 -23.69 -14.51
N ASN A 297 -12.23 -22.66 -14.17
CA ASN A 297 -12.65 -22.39 -12.78
C ASN A 297 -11.45 -22.25 -11.82
N ARG A 298 -10.29 -21.78 -12.27
CA ARG A 298 -9.10 -21.67 -11.41
C ARG A 298 -9.19 -20.55 -10.38
N GLY A 299 -10.03 -19.53 -10.61
CA GLY A 299 -10.20 -18.39 -9.72
C GLY A 299 -11.04 -17.27 -10.33
N TYR A 300 -11.32 -16.25 -9.53
CA TYR A 300 -12.08 -15.07 -9.94
C TYR A 300 -11.51 -13.82 -9.28
N PHE A 301 -11.65 -12.68 -9.95
CA PHE A 301 -11.24 -11.37 -9.46
C PHE A 301 -12.30 -10.33 -9.80
N ARG A 302 -12.71 -9.55 -8.79
CA ARG A 302 -13.66 -8.46 -8.90
C ARG A 302 -12.98 -7.15 -8.55
N TYR A 303 -13.18 -6.16 -9.40
CA TYR A 303 -12.90 -4.77 -9.10
C TYR A 303 -14.22 -4.06 -8.81
N VAL A 304 -14.33 -3.46 -7.63
CA VAL A 304 -15.43 -2.61 -7.19
C VAL A 304 -14.86 -1.20 -7.08
N ALA A 305 -15.33 -0.33 -7.96
CA ALA A 305 -14.85 1.03 -8.05
C ALA A 305 -15.12 1.81 -6.74
N PRO A 306 -14.25 2.78 -6.40
CA PRO A 306 -13.00 3.10 -7.09
C PRO A 306 -11.80 2.30 -6.57
N CYS A 307 -11.87 1.65 -5.41
CA CYS A 307 -10.65 1.24 -4.72
C CYS A 307 -10.54 -0.24 -4.40
N THR A 308 -11.59 -1.05 -4.53
CA THR A 308 -11.59 -2.40 -3.95
C THR A 308 -11.37 -3.46 -5.02
N PHE A 309 -10.23 -4.13 -5.01
CA PHE A 309 -9.91 -5.27 -5.86
C PHE A 309 -9.80 -6.52 -5.01
N TYR A 310 -10.60 -7.55 -5.27
CA TYR A 310 -10.56 -8.78 -4.48
C TYR A 310 -10.84 -10.03 -5.30
N GLY A 311 -10.39 -11.17 -4.81
CA GLY A 311 -10.57 -12.42 -5.50
C GLY A 311 -9.91 -13.60 -4.82
N SER A 312 -10.10 -14.77 -5.41
CA SER A 312 -9.44 -16.00 -5.00
C SER A 312 -8.66 -16.55 -6.20
N PRO A 313 -7.36 -16.88 -6.04
CA PRO A 313 -6.59 -17.60 -7.05
C PRO A 313 -6.88 -19.12 -7.02
N LEU A 314 -7.80 -19.55 -6.17
CA LEU A 314 -8.29 -20.93 -6.07
C LEU A 314 -9.74 -21.03 -6.58
N PRO A 315 -10.15 -22.19 -7.13
CA PRO A 315 -11.50 -22.43 -7.64
C PRO A 315 -12.61 -22.10 -6.65
N ARG A 316 -13.70 -21.54 -7.17
CA ARG A 316 -14.97 -21.39 -6.46
C ARG A 316 -15.91 -22.49 -6.97
N GLU A 317 -16.24 -23.49 -6.16
CA GLU A 317 -17.33 -24.40 -6.51
C GLU A 317 -18.63 -23.91 -5.87
N VAL A 318 -19.47 -23.33 -6.76
CA VAL A 318 -20.90 -22.99 -6.65
C VAL A 318 -21.25 -21.58 -6.08
N ALA A 319 -22.02 -20.84 -6.89
CA ALA A 319 -22.50 -19.45 -6.76
C ALA A 319 -24.03 -19.44 -6.48
N PRO A 320 -24.78 -18.31 -6.44
CA PRO A 320 -24.41 -16.89 -6.48
C PRO A 320 -25.04 -16.06 -5.33
N PHE A 321 -24.66 -14.78 -5.24
CA PHE A 321 -25.59 -13.78 -4.71
C PHE A 321 -26.84 -13.78 -5.61
N ALA A 322 -27.89 -14.48 -5.18
CA ALA A 322 -29.24 -14.25 -5.67
C ALA A 322 -29.83 -13.12 -4.84
N VAL A 323 -30.11 -12.00 -5.50
CA VAL A 323 -31.14 -11.07 -5.05
C VAL A 323 -32.46 -11.76 -5.41
N ASP A 324 -32.95 -12.68 -4.58
CA ASP A 324 -34.34 -13.12 -4.64
C ASP A 324 -34.82 -13.74 -3.32
N ASP A 325 -35.97 -13.28 -2.86
CA ASP A 325 -36.65 -13.70 -1.63
C ASP A 325 -37.26 -15.10 -1.83
N SER A 326 -36.52 -16.17 -1.51
CA SER A 326 -37.09 -17.53 -1.48
C SER A 326 -36.53 -18.39 -0.33
N PRO A 327 -37.35 -19.29 0.25
CA PRO A 327 -37.09 -19.86 1.58
C PRO A 327 -35.99 -20.93 1.57
N LEU A 328 -35.21 -20.97 2.66
CA LEU A 328 -34.14 -21.94 2.90
C LEU A 328 -34.61 -23.40 2.78
N PRO A 329 -33.81 -24.30 2.15
CA PRO A 329 -33.97 -25.74 2.33
C PRO A 329 -33.51 -26.15 3.73
N SER A 330 -34.32 -27.00 4.35
CA SER A 330 -34.12 -27.63 5.65
C SER A 330 -32.95 -28.63 5.67
N GLU A 331 -32.21 -28.59 6.78
CA GLU A 331 -31.40 -29.69 7.35
C GLU A 331 -30.23 -30.24 6.53
N ALA A 332 -29.09 -29.55 6.62
CA ALA A 332 -27.76 -30.13 6.33
C ALA A 332 -27.17 -30.77 7.60
N THR A 333 -26.58 -31.95 7.45
CA THR A 333 -26.01 -32.76 8.55
C THR A 333 -24.71 -32.15 9.09
N GLU A 334 -24.39 -32.41 10.37
CA GLU A 334 -23.24 -31.79 11.08
C GLU A 334 -21.85 -32.06 10.45
N GLU A 335 -21.71 -33.11 9.62
CA GLU A 335 -20.46 -33.41 8.90
C GLU A 335 -20.24 -32.53 7.65
N GLU A 336 -21.27 -31.84 7.13
CA GLU A 336 -21.16 -30.90 6.01
C GLU A 336 -20.71 -29.48 6.43
N LYS A 337 -20.60 -29.20 7.73
CA LYS A 337 -20.30 -27.85 8.26
C LYS A 337 -18.81 -27.44 8.23
N LYS A 338 -17.87 -28.29 7.80
CA LYS A 338 -16.47 -27.86 7.63
C LYS A 338 -16.31 -27.14 6.30
N LYS A 339 -16.35 -25.80 6.34
CA LYS A 339 -16.03 -24.93 5.20
C LYS A 339 -14.71 -25.37 4.56
N LYS A 340 -14.73 -25.61 3.25
CA LYS A 340 -13.54 -26.00 2.47
C LYS A 340 -12.42 -24.95 2.65
N PRO A 341 -11.14 -25.36 2.55
CA PRO A 341 -10.00 -24.45 2.66
C PRO A 341 -10.09 -23.32 1.63
N GLN A 342 -10.11 -22.08 2.10
CA GLN A 342 -10.28 -20.86 1.33
C GLN A 342 -9.23 -19.82 1.74
N PHE A 343 -8.71 -19.14 0.72
CA PHE A 343 -7.84 -17.98 0.83
C PHE A 343 -8.33 -16.95 -0.17
N MET A 344 -8.52 -15.72 0.28
CA MET A 344 -8.93 -14.61 -0.56
C MET A 344 -7.95 -13.46 -0.37
N MET A 345 -7.71 -12.74 -1.46
CA MET A 345 -6.94 -11.50 -1.45
C MET A 345 -7.92 -10.35 -1.60
N VAL A 346 -7.84 -9.38 -0.71
CA VAL A 346 -8.58 -8.12 -0.79
C VAL A 346 -7.56 -7.00 -0.74
N PHE A 347 -7.50 -6.21 -1.80
CA PHE A 347 -6.67 -5.03 -1.92
C PHE A 347 -7.56 -3.80 -2.06
N MET A 348 -7.25 -2.77 -1.29
CA MET A 348 -7.89 -1.48 -1.36
C MET A 348 -6.86 -0.45 -1.82
N CYS A 349 -6.98 -0.03 -3.08
CA CYS A 349 -6.08 0.88 -3.77
C CYS A 349 -6.60 2.32 -3.62
N ILE A 350 -5.97 3.09 -2.75
CA ILE A 350 -6.42 4.42 -2.37
C ILE A 350 -5.62 5.48 -3.15
N PRO A 351 -6.29 6.36 -3.92
CA PRO A 351 -5.63 7.52 -4.49
C PRO A 351 -5.25 8.51 -3.38
N VAL A 352 -3.95 8.78 -3.22
CA VAL A 352 -3.46 9.68 -2.17
C VAL A 352 -3.24 11.08 -2.72
N ALA A 353 -2.42 11.20 -3.75
CA ALA A 353 -2.11 12.44 -4.48
C ALA A 353 -1.48 12.06 -5.85
N PRO A 354 -1.27 12.99 -6.80
CA PRO A 354 -0.53 12.68 -8.02
C PRO A 354 0.83 12.02 -7.73
N GLY A 355 1.12 10.89 -8.37
CA GLY A 355 2.33 10.10 -8.11
C GLY A 355 2.40 9.41 -6.75
N LYS A 356 1.28 9.31 -6.02
CA LYS A 356 1.22 8.65 -4.71
C LYS A 356 -0.09 7.88 -4.55
N SER A 357 0.02 6.66 -4.08
CA SER A 357 -1.09 5.79 -3.74
C SER A 357 -0.85 5.11 -2.40
N ARG A 358 -1.89 4.50 -1.86
CA ARG A 358 -1.82 3.63 -0.69
C ARG A 358 -2.52 2.33 -1.04
N VAL A 359 -1.97 1.22 -0.57
CA VAL A 359 -2.64 -0.07 -0.57
C VAL A 359 -2.95 -0.46 0.87
N ILE A 360 -4.20 -0.82 1.14
CA ILE A 360 -4.56 -1.59 2.33
C ILE A 360 -4.85 -3.01 1.85
N TRP A 361 -4.20 -4.01 2.42
CA TRP A 361 -4.53 -5.41 2.13
C TRP A 361 -5.23 -6.05 3.32
N ALA A 362 -6.17 -6.94 3.00
CA ALA A 362 -6.79 -7.87 3.92
C ALA A 362 -6.71 -9.25 3.28
N LEU A 363 -6.11 -10.21 4.00
CA LEU A 363 -5.89 -11.57 3.51
C LEU A 363 -6.71 -12.57 4.35
N PRO A 364 -8.04 -12.63 4.16
CA PRO A 364 -8.89 -13.58 4.85
C PRO A 364 -8.56 -15.02 4.43
N ARG A 365 -8.42 -15.90 5.43
CA ARG A 365 -8.27 -17.34 5.24
C ARG A 365 -8.92 -18.14 6.37
N ASN A 366 -9.45 -19.31 6.04
CA ASN A 366 -9.94 -20.28 7.03
C ASN A 366 -8.98 -21.49 7.21
N VAL A 367 -7.82 -21.45 6.55
CA VAL A 367 -6.76 -22.46 6.64
C VAL A 367 -5.64 -22.01 7.58
N GLY A 368 -5.07 -22.96 8.33
CA GLY A 368 -3.91 -22.70 9.19
C GLY A 368 -4.19 -21.68 10.30
N VAL A 369 -5.45 -21.45 10.67
CA VAL A 369 -5.90 -20.45 11.66
C VAL A 369 -5.19 -20.57 13.01
N TRP A 370 -4.77 -21.79 13.39
CA TRP A 370 -4.05 -22.01 14.64
C TRP A 370 -2.67 -21.31 14.66
N LEU A 371 -2.06 -21.07 13.49
CA LEU A 371 -0.77 -20.42 13.38
C LEU A 371 -0.81 -18.98 13.91
N ASP A 372 -1.95 -18.29 13.79
CA ASP A 372 -2.13 -16.91 14.27
C ASP A 372 -2.06 -16.79 15.80
N LYS A 373 -2.16 -17.91 16.54
CA LYS A 373 -1.93 -17.93 17.99
C LYS A 373 -0.45 -17.89 18.38
N VAL A 374 0.45 -18.19 17.44
CA VAL A 374 1.88 -18.36 17.69
C VAL A 374 2.71 -17.37 16.87
N ILE A 375 2.32 -17.15 15.61
CA ILE A 375 3.00 -16.26 14.68
C ILE A 375 2.44 -14.85 14.84
N PRO A 376 3.27 -13.88 15.26
CA PRO A 376 2.80 -12.50 15.43
C PRO A 376 2.49 -11.85 14.08
N ARG A 377 1.49 -10.96 14.06
CA ARG A 377 0.99 -10.31 12.84
C ARG A 377 2.10 -9.68 11.97
N TRP A 378 3.05 -8.96 12.57
CA TRP A 378 4.17 -8.35 11.84
C TRP A 378 4.99 -9.34 11.01
N TYR A 379 5.06 -10.62 11.42
CA TYR A 379 5.79 -11.65 10.68
C TYR A 379 5.10 -11.94 9.34
N TYR A 380 3.76 -12.03 9.34
CA TYR A 380 2.97 -12.19 8.12
C TYR A 380 3.10 -11.01 7.16
N HIS A 381 3.52 -9.83 7.64
CA HIS A 381 3.72 -8.66 6.78
C HIS A 381 5.02 -8.72 5.98
N MET A 382 6.01 -9.53 6.37
CA MET A 382 7.30 -9.57 5.68
C MET A 382 7.17 -10.03 4.22
N GLY A 383 6.31 -11.02 3.95
CA GLY A 383 6.04 -11.52 2.60
C GLY A 383 5.43 -10.45 1.69
N PRO A 384 4.22 -9.92 2.00
CA PRO A 384 3.61 -8.84 1.23
C PRO A 384 4.51 -7.62 1.05
N ASN A 385 5.24 -7.21 2.09
CA ASN A 385 6.18 -6.09 1.93
C ASN A 385 7.30 -6.42 0.94
N ALA A 386 7.88 -7.63 0.98
CA ALA A 386 8.90 -8.03 0.02
C ALA A 386 8.37 -8.06 -1.42
N LEU A 387 7.10 -8.44 -1.63
CA LEU A 387 6.44 -8.37 -2.96
C LEU A 387 6.37 -6.91 -3.42
N PHE A 388 5.79 -6.01 -2.62
CA PHE A 388 5.73 -4.59 -2.99
C PHE A 388 7.12 -3.96 -3.18
N ASP A 389 8.18 -4.45 -2.53
CA ASP A 389 9.55 -3.97 -2.78
C ASP A 389 10.07 -4.35 -4.17
N SER A 390 9.68 -5.49 -4.72
CA SER A 390 10.13 -5.86 -6.07
C SER A 390 9.58 -4.91 -7.12
N ASP A 391 8.37 -4.39 -6.93
CA ASP A 391 7.72 -3.57 -7.94
C ASP A 391 8.03 -2.08 -7.77
N MET A 392 8.33 -1.67 -6.53
CA MET A 392 8.41 -0.29 -6.07
C MET A 392 9.12 0.66 -7.03
N TYR A 393 10.37 0.34 -7.39
CA TYR A 393 11.19 1.20 -8.23
C TYR A 393 10.78 1.11 -9.70
N LEU A 394 10.41 -0.09 -10.16
CA LEU A 394 9.99 -0.34 -11.54
C LEU A 394 8.75 0.49 -11.88
N LEU A 395 7.69 0.36 -11.07
CA LEU A 395 6.42 1.06 -11.27
C LEU A 395 6.55 2.58 -11.13
N HIS A 396 7.42 3.04 -10.24
CA HIS A 396 7.73 4.47 -10.11
C HIS A 396 8.33 5.07 -11.40
N VAL A 397 9.22 4.33 -12.05
CA VAL A 397 9.81 4.76 -13.33
C VAL A 397 8.82 4.61 -14.48
N GLU A 398 8.06 3.51 -14.49
CA GLU A 398 7.03 3.24 -15.49
C GLU A 398 5.96 4.34 -15.54
N GLU A 399 5.45 4.79 -14.39
CA GLU A 399 4.51 5.92 -14.30
C GLU A 399 5.02 7.17 -15.04
N ARG A 400 6.30 7.50 -14.88
CA ARG A 400 6.92 8.67 -15.51
C ARG A 400 7.04 8.50 -17.01
N ASN A 401 7.30 7.27 -17.48
CA ASN A 401 7.33 6.96 -18.90
C ASN A 401 5.92 7.07 -19.50
N PHE A 402 4.89 6.60 -18.79
CA PHE A 402 3.49 6.79 -19.19
C PHE A 402 3.10 8.27 -19.26
N ALA A 403 3.47 9.05 -18.24
CA ALA A 403 3.22 10.48 -18.23
C ALA A 403 3.91 11.20 -19.40
N ALA A 404 5.13 10.79 -19.77
CA ALA A 404 5.84 11.35 -20.92
C ALA A 404 5.25 10.91 -22.27
N ALA A 405 4.68 9.70 -22.37
CA ALA A 405 4.06 9.18 -23.59
C ALA A 405 2.65 9.73 -23.86
N GLY A 406 1.95 10.19 -22.82
CA GLY A 406 0.59 10.72 -22.89
C GLY A 406 -0.48 9.65 -22.62
N VAL A 407 -1.18 9.79 -21.50
CA VAL A 407 -2.09 8.76 -20.95
C VAL A 407 -3.40 8.62 -21.74
N GLU A 408 -3.84 9.68 -22.43
CA GLU A 408 -5.11 9.67 -23.18
C GLU A 408 -5.14 8.66 -24.34
N ASN A 409 -3.97 8.26 -24.83
CA ASN A 409 -3.82 7.24 -25.89
C ASN A 409 -2.88 6.12 -25.45
N TRP A 410 -3.10 5.56 -24.26
CA TRP A 410 -2.23 4.51 -23.68
C TRP A 410 -1.96 3.35 -24.65
N HIS A 411 -2.93 2.92 -25.47
CA HIS A 411 -2.73 1.87 -26.50
C HIS A 411 -1.70 2.21 -27.59
N LYS A 412 -1.36 3.49 -27.78
CA LYS A 412 -0.25 3.90 -28.67
C LYS A 412 1.10 3.82 -27.96
N ALA A 413 1.10 3.91 -26.64
CA ALA A 413 2.30 3.87 -25.81
C ALA A 413 2.71 2.43 -25.45
N VAL A 414 1.75 1.50 -25.34
CA VAL A 414 2.01 0.11 -24.95
C VAL A 414 1.31 -0.91 -25.85
N TYR A 415 1.85 -2.13 -25.85
CA TYR A 415 1.34 -3.26 -26.60
C TYR A 415 0.98 -4.40 -25.64
N VAL A 416 -0.31 -4.72 -25.57
CA VAL A 416 -0.90 -5.69 -24.63
C VAL A 416 -1.66 -6.79 -25.40
N PRO A 417 -0.97 -7.73 -26.06
CA PRO A 417 -1.57 -8.60 -27.05
C PRO A 417 -2.17 -9.90 -26.49
N THR A 418 -2.01 -10.16 -25.19
CA THR A 418 -2.27 -11.48 -24.61
C THR A 418 -3.52 -11.51 -23.74
N SER A 419 -4.10 -12.70 -23.54
CA SER A 419 -5.26 -12.83 -22.67
C SER A 419 -4.97 -12.53 -21.19
N SER A 420 -3.70 -12.55 -20.75
CA SER A 420 -3.33 -12.12 -19.40
C SER A 420 -3.54 -10.64 -19.18
N ASP A 421 -3.54 -9.84 -20.25
CA ASP A 421 -3.72 -8.38 -20.18
C ASP A 421 -5.20 -7.98 -20.02
N ASN A 422 -6.13 -8.93 -20.07
CA ASN A 422 -7.57 -8.63 -20.13
C ASN A 422 -8.09 -7.81 -18.94
N MET A 423 -7.57 -8.01 -17.72
CA MET A 423 -7.98 -7.20 -16.56
C MET A 423 -7.42 -5.78 -16.63
N VAL A 424 -6.18 -5.62 -17.06
CA VAL A 424 -5.54 -4.31 -17.30
C VAL A 424 -6.31 -3.54 -18.37
N ILE A 425 -6.66 -4.20 -19.49
CA ILE A 425 -7.48 -3.63 -20.56
C ILE A 425 -8.86 -3.23 -20.02
N ALA A 426 -9.51 -4.10 -19.24
CA ALA A 426 -10.82 -3.81 -18.64
C ALA A 426 -10.77 -2.57 -17.73
N PHE A 427 -9.74 -2.45 -16.88
CA PHE A 427 -9.55 -1.29 -16.02
C PHE A 427 -9.27 -0.02 -16.81
N ARG A 428 -8.31 -0.03 -17.75
CA ARG A 428 -8.00 1.16 -18.58
C ARG A 428 -9.20 1.60 -19.43
N ASN A 429 -10.04 0.67 -19.89
CA ASN A 429 -11.29 0.99 -20.59
C ASN A 429 -12.32 1.62 -19.64
N TRP A 430 -12.54 1.03 -18.46
CA TRP A 430 -13.42 1.58 -17.43
C TRP A 430 -12.96 3.00 -17.01
N PHE A 431 -11.67 3.18 -16.74
CA PHE A 431 -11.08 4.43 -16.29
C PHE A 431 -11.18 5.52 -17.37
N ARG A 432 -10.99 5.16 -18.64
CA ARG A 432 -11.22 6.08 -19.77
C ARG A 432 -12.69 6.44 -19.92
N LYS A 433 -13.58 5.45 -19.98
CA LYS A 433 -15.02 5.62 -20.25
C LYS A 433 -15.70 6.44 -19.14
N HIS A 434 -15.47 6.07 -17.88
CA HIS A 434 -16.21 6.66 -16.76
C HIS A 434 -15.43 7.72 -15.98
N CYS A 435 -14.11 7.84 -16.15
CA CYS A 435 -13.28 8.78 -15.38
C CYS A 435 -12.42 9.71 -16.26
N LYS A 436 -12.54 9.65 -17.60
CA LYS A 436 -11.69 10.42 -18.54
C LYS A 436 -10.19 10.19 -18.32
N SER A 437 -9.83 8.98 -17.90
CA SER A 437 -8.45 8.57 -17.59
C SER A 437 -7.78 9.40 -16.47
N GLN A 438 -8.57 10.00 -15.58
CA GLN A 438 -8.05 10.81 -14.47
C GLN A 438 -8.80 10.51 -13.17
N VAL A 439 -8.09 10.64 -12.05
CA VAL A 439 -8.70 10.65 -10.73
C VAL A 439 -9.39 12.00 -10.52
N GLY A 440 -10.65 11.98 -10.11
CA GLY A 440 -11.37 13.18 -9.67
C GLY A 440 -10.89 13.62 -8.30
N TRP A 441 -9.79 14.38 -8.26
CA TRP A 441 -9.21 14.90 -7.03
C TRP A 441 -10.19 15.85 -6.30
N ALA A 442 -10.27 15.70 -4.98
CA ALA A 442 -11.15 16.50 -4.14
C ALA A 442 -10.60 17.92 -3.87
N VAL A 443 -9.31 18.12 -4.10
CA VAL A 443 -8.63 19.42 -4.03
C VAL A 443 -7.91 19.68 -5.36
N PRO A 444 -7.71 20.95 -5.77
CA PRO A 444 -6.90 21.26 -6.93
C PRO A 444 -5.49 20.66 -6.79
N THR A 445 -5.12 19.82 -7.73
CA THR A 445 -3.78 19.21 -7.81
C THR A 445 -3.02 19.76 -9.00
N ALA A 446 -1.69 19.86 -8.88
CA ALA A 446 -0.87 20.13 -10.05
C ALA A 446 -0.89 18.92 -10.99
N ASP A 447 -0.99 19.16 -12.30
CA ASP A 447 -0.95 18.13 -13.34
C ASP A 447 0.45 17.50 -13.53
N GLN A 448 1.36 17.68 -12.57
CA GLN A 448 2.75 17.25 -12.65
C GLN A 448 3.07 16.27 -11.53
N LEU A 449 3.70 15.16 -11.92
CA LEU A 449 4.23 14.19 -10.97
C LEU A 449 5.32 14.83 -10.08
N PRO A 450 5.43 14.41 -8.81
CA PRO A 450 6.48 14.90 -7.93
C PRO A 450 7.86 14.49 -8.46
N VAL A 451 8.86 15.34 -8.15
CA VAL A 451 10.26 15.06 -8.47
C VAL A 451 10.67 13.69 -7.91
N THR A 452 11.30 12.88 -8.75
CA THR A 452 11.82 11.55 -8.40
C THR A 452 12.86 11.69 -7.27
N PRO A 453 12.63 11.10 -6.09
CA PRO A 453 13.66 11.01 -5.06
C PRO A 453 14.69 9.94 -5.42
N THR A 454 15.77 9.82 -4.63
CA THR A 454 16.75 8.75 -4.83
C THR A 454 16.12 7.37 -4.59
N LYS A 455 16.65 6.32 -5.24
CA LYS A 455 16.17 4.93 -5.08
C LYS A 455 16.08 4.54 -3.60
N ASP A 456 17.07 4.91 -2.79
CA ASP A 456 17.10 4.60 -1.36
C ASP A 456 15.90 5.16 -0.59
N LYS A 457 15.43 6.36 -0.97
CA LYS A 457 14.26 7.00 -0.37
C LYS A 457 12.95 6.34 -0.83
N LEU A 458 12.88 5.90 -2.09
CA LEU A 458 11.72 5.18 -2.61
C LEU A 458 11.51 3.84 -1.91
N MET A 459 12.61 3.14 -1.63
CA MET A 459 12.60 1.81 -1.03
C MET A 459 12.56 1.84 0.51
N GLU A 460 12.39 3.01 1.13
CA GLU A 460 12.35 3.14 2.59
C GLU A 460 11.02 2.57 3.14
N ARG A 461 11.11 1.41 3.77
CA ARG A 461 9.95 0.69 4.32
C ARG A 461 9.41 1.31 5.60
N TYR A 462 10.24 2.02 6.35
CA TYR A 462 9.83 2.58 7.64
C TYR A 462 8.64 3.54 7.47
N TRP A 463 8.75 4.52 6.57
CA TRP A 463 7.69 5.50 6.35
C TRP A 463 6.54 4.98 5.50
N SER A 464 6.83 4.11 4.53
CA SER A 464 5.79 3.51 3.69
C SER A 464 4.93 2.50 4.44
N HIS A 465 5.43 1.83 5.47
CA HIS A 465 4.69 0.78 6.20
C HIS A 465 4.83 0.85 7.72
N VAL A 466 6.05 0.73 8.26
CA VAL A 466 6.27 0.42 9.69
C VAL A 466 5.71 1.50 10.61
N ALA A 467 5.89 2.78 10.27
CA ALA A 467 5.39 3.91 11.05
C ALA A 467 3.86 3.94 11.13
N GLN A 468 3.17 3.33 10.16
CA GLN A 468 1.71 3.29 10.06
C GLN A 468 1.11 1.98 10.55
N CYS A 469 1.95 1.00 10.92
CA CYS A 469 1.52 -0.32 11.37
C CYS A 469 1.88 -0.53 12.84
N ARG A 470 0.87 -0.67 13.70
CA ARG A 470 1.06 -0.83 15.15
C ARG A 470 1.84 -2.11 15.48
N SER A 471 1.57 -3.21 14.78
CA SER A 471 2.30 -4.48 15.03
C SER A 471 3.77 -4.38 14.63
N CYS A 472 4.07 -3.85 13.44
CA CYS A 472 5.46 -3.73 12.97
C CYS A 472 6.26 -2.70 13.76
N SER A 473 5.67 -1.55 14.11
CA SER A 473 6.34 -0.54 14.93
C SER A 473 6.62 -1.04 16.36
N ALA A 474 5.68 -1.76 16.98
CA ALA A 474 5.90 -2.39 18.28
C ALA A 474 7.02 -3.45 18.22
N ALA A 475 7.00 -4.32 17.21
CA ALA A 475 8.03 -5.32 16.99
C ALA A 475 9.41 -4.69 16.79
N LEU A 476 9.50 -3.62 15.99
CA LEU A 476 10.73 -2.85 15.79
C LEU A 476 11.27 -2.29 17.11
N LYS A 477 10.41 -1.66 17.92
CA LYS A 477 10.79 -1.12 19.23
C LYS A 477 11.34 -2.22 20.15
N ALA A 478 10.65 -3.36 20.24
CA ALA A 478 11.06 -4.49 21.07
C ALA A 478 12.40 -5.09 20.58
N MET A 479 12.56 -5.30 19.28
CA MET A 479 13.81 -5.81 18.70
C MET A 479 14.98 -4.84 18.87
N LYS A 480 14.75 -3.53 18.76
CA LYS A 480 15.78 -2.52 19.05
C LYS A 480 16.20 -2.52 20.51
N ALA A 481 15.25 -2.66 21.45
CA ALA A 481 15.56 -2.81 22.86
C ALA A 481 16.40 -4.08 23.12
N LEU A 482 16.03 -5.21 22.49
CA LEU A 482 16.77 -6.46 22.59
C LEU A 482 18.18 -6.35 21.98
N GLU A 483 18.33 -5.69 20.82
CA GLU A 483 19.63 -5.42 20.19
C GLU A 483 20.57 -4.70 21.17
N VAL A 484 20.08 -3.64 21.80
CA VAL A 484 20.83 -2.86 22.80
C VAL A 484 21.12 -3.69 24.05
N ALA A 485 20.15 -4.45 24.57
CA ALA A 485 20.33 -5.30 25.73
C ALA A 485 21.40 -6.38 25.51
N LEU A 486 21.44 -7.00 24.31
CA LEU A 486 22.48 -7.97 23.94
C LEU A 486 23.88 -7.34 23.86
N GLN A 487 23.98 -6.09 23.37
CA GLN A 487 25.24 -5.35 23.38
C GLN A 487 25.71 -5.05 24.81
N PHE A 488 24.81 -4.58 25.67
CA PHE A 488 25.12 -4.36 27.09
C PHE A 488 25.50 -5.66 27.80
N ALA A 489 24.79 -6.75 27.57
CA ALA A 489 25.12 -8.06 28.13
C ALA A 489 26.52 -8.51 27.70
N SER A 490 26.87 -8.35 26.42
CA SER A 490 28.21 -8.67 25.91
C SER A 490 29.31 -7.88 26.65
N VAL A 491 29.15 -6.55 26.77
CA VAL A 491 30.13 -5.69 27.47
C VAL A 491 30.17 -5.99 28.97
N ALA A 492 29.03 -6.19 29.61
CA ALA A 492 28.94 -6.50 31.04
C ALA A 492 29.60 -7.84 31.38
N VAL A 493 29.43 -8.86 30.53
CA VAL A 493 30.06 -10.18 30.70
C VAL A 493 31.58 -10.09 30.59
N VAL A 494 32.10 -9.31 29.63
CA VAL A 494 33.55 -9.05 29.52
C VAL A 494 34.07 -8.23 30.71
N GLY A 495 33.33 -7.20 31.13
CA GLY A 495 33.66 -6.39 32.30
C GLY A 495 33.68 -7.21 33.61
N PHE A 496 32.73 -8.14 33.77
CA PHE A 496 32.70 -9.07 34.89
C PHE A 496 33.96 -9.94 34.93
N LEU A 497 34.41 -10.48 33.80
CA LEU A 497 35.67 -11.23 33.74
C LEU A 497 36.89 -10.39 34.11
N ALA A 498 36.89 -9.09 33.77
CA ALA A 498 38.00 -8.19 34.08
C ALA A 498 38.08 -7.83 35.58
N VAL A 499 36.94 -7.78 36.27
CA VAL A 499 36.85 -7.38 37.68
C VAL A 499 36.79 -8.57 38.64
N ALA A 500 36.31 -9.73 38.17
CA ALA A 500 36.26 -10.94 38.99
C ALA A 500 37.67 -11.32 39.45
N LYS A 501 37.93 -11.18 40.75
CA LYS A 501 39.15 -11.69 41.39
C LYS A 501 39.27 -13.19 41.08
N GLY A 502 40.51 -13.68 40.97
CA GLY A 502 40.84 -15.05 40.53
C GLY A 502 40.18 -16.22 41.28
N THR A 503 39.39 -15.94 42.32
CA THR A 503 38.58 -16.88 43.10
C THR A 503 37.17 -17.17 42.54
N LEU A 504 36.61 -16.32 41.66
CA LEU A 504 35.22 -16.48 41.17
C LEU A 504 35.10 -17.29 39.85
N VAL A 505 36.11 -17.20 38.98
CA VAL A 505 36.18 -17.94 37.70
C VAL A 505 37.59 -18.48 37.54
N THR A 506 37.82 -19.63 38.15
CA THR A 506 39.16 -20.20 38.35
C THR A 506 39.62 -21.05 37.18
N SER A 507 38.70 -21.76 36.50
CA SER A 507 39.07 -22.66 35.41
C SER A 507 39.09 -21.97 34.05
N VAL A 508 40.03 -22.40 33.19
CA VAL A 508 40.13 -21.96 31.79
C VAL A 508 38.82 -22.23 31.05
N VAL A 509 38.16 -23.36 31.32
CA VAL A 509 36.88 -23.73 30.72
C VAL A 509 35.78 -22.73 31.07
N GLN A 510 35.67 -22.31 32.33
CA GLN A 510 34.68 -21.32 32.74
C GLN A 510 34.93 -19.96 32.09
N ARG A 511 36.20 -19.52 32.03
CA ARG A 511 36.56 -18.26 31.34
C ARG A 511 36.22 -18.34 29.85
N ALA A 512 36.55 -19.46 29.19
CA ALA A 512 36.21 -19.68 27.79
C ALA A 512 34.69 -19.65 27.56
N ALA A 513 33.91 -20.29 28.43
CA ALA A 513 32.44 -20.28 28.35
C ALA A 513 31.85 -18.87 28.48
N VAL A 514 32.36 -18.08 29.43
CA VAL A 514 31.90 -16.69 29.65
C VAL A 514 32.27 -15.79 28.46
N VAL A 515 33.49 -15.91 27.92
CA VAL A 515 33.89 -15.19 26.69
C VAL A 515 33.02 -15.61 25.50
N SER A 516 32.74 -16.90 25.36
CA SER A 516 31.91 -17.43 24.28
C SER A 516 30.50 -16.87 24.35
N LEU A 517 29.91 -16.77 25.55
CA LEU A 517 28.62 -16.12 25.76
C LEU A 517 28.64 -14.65 25.34
N ALA A 518 29.68 -13.89 25.72
CA ALA A 518 29.80 -12.49 25.30
C ALA A 518 29.88 -12.32 23.78
N VAL A 519 30.64 -13.21 23.11
CA VAL A 519 30.75 -13.23 21.64
C VAL A 519 29.42 -13.60 21.00
N LEU A 520 28.70 -14.59 21.54
CA LEU A 520 27.37 -14.98 21.05
C LEU A 520 26.35 -13.84 21.21
N CYS A 521 26.34 -13.14 22.36
CA CYS A 521 25.49 -11.97 22.57
C CYS A 521 25.80 -10.86 21.55
N PHE A 522 27.08 -10.57 21.31
CA PHE A 522 27.47 -9.58 20.31
C PHE A 522 27.06 -10.01 18.89
N GLY A 523 27.35 -11.26 18.51
CA GLY A 523 26.97 -11.85 17.23
C GLY A 523 25.46 -11.80 17.00
N ALA A 524 24.67 -12.21 17.99
CA ALA A 524 23.21 -12.12 17.97
C ALA A 524 22.73 -10.67 17.80
N SER A 525 23.36 -9.70 18.47
CA SER A 525 23.03 -8.28 18.29
C SER A 525 23.29 -7.78 16.88
N ARG A 526 24.38 -8.22 16.23
CA ARG A 526 24.74 -7.84 14.86
C ARG A 526 23.80 -8.48 13.84
N TRP A 527 23.49 -9.76 14.04
CA TRP A 527 22.47 -10.44 13.25
C TRP A 527 21.12 -9.73 13.36
N LEU A 528 20.70 -9.38 14.57
CA LEU A 528 19.44 -8.68 14.82
C LEU A 528 19.41 -7.30 14.18
N ALA A 529 20.51 -6.53 14.26
CA ALA A 529 20.63 -5.24 13.59
C ALA A 529 20.45 -5.36 12.07
N SER A 530 21.09 -6.36 11.45
CA SER A 530 20.93 -6.65 10.01
C SER A 530 19.52 -7.13 9.66
N PHE A 531 18.92 -7.97 10.50
CA PHE A 531 17.53 -8.41 10.35
C PHE A 531 16.56 -7.21 10.41
N ILE A 532 16.74 -6.32 11.37
CA ILE A 532 15.94 -5.10 11.51
C ILE A 532 16.10 -4.22 10.28
N GLN A 533 17.33 -3.99 9.83
CA GLN A 533 17.59 -3.15 8.66
C GLN A 533 16.85 -3.68 7.42
N LYS A 534 17.00 -4.98 7.14
CA LYS A 534 16.39 -5.64 5.98
C LYS A 534 14.86 -5.67 6.05
N ASN A 535 14.27 -5.92 7.23
CA ASN A 535 12.84 -6.20 7.37
C ASN A 535 12.00 -4.98 7.79
N PHE A 536 12.59 -3.92 8.34
CA PHE A 536 11.85 -2.76 8.83
C PHE A 536 12.24 -1.42 8.20
N TYR A 537 13.47 -1.29 7.68
CA TYR A 537 13.94 -0.02 7.13
C TYR A 537 14.07 -0.03 5.62
N PHE A 538 14.77 -1.02 5.06
CA PHE A 538 15.16 -0.98 3.65
C PHE A 538 15.53 -2.37 3.14
N HIS A 539 15.03 -2.71 1.96
CA HIS A 539 15.47 -3.87 1.20
C HIS A 539 15.66 -3.46 -0.25
N ASP A 540 16.89 -3.51 -0.75
CA ASP A 540 17.13 -3.33 -2.18
C ASP A 540 16.76 -4.61 -2.91
N TYR A 541 15.67 -4.57 -3.67
CA TYR A 541 15.29 -5.66 -4.55
C TYR A 541 15.90 -5.43 -5.93
N ILE A 542 16.95 -6.17 -6.25
CA ILE A 542 17.63 -6.10 -7.54
C ILE A 542 17.31 -7.36 -8.34
N HIS A 543 16.42 -7.24 -9.33
CA HIS A 543 15.98 -8.35 -10.17
C HIS A 543 17.12 -9.14 -10.82
N ALA A 544 18.19 -8.46 -11.24
CA ALA A 544 19.33 -9.10 -11.91
C ALA A 544 20.09 -10.13 -11.04
N TYR A 545 19.89 -10.11 -9.71
CA TYR A 545 20.57 -11.00 -8.76
C TYR A 545 19.62 -12.01 -8.10
N LYS A 546 18.43 -12.24 -8.69
CA LYS A 546 17.38 -13.13 -8.16
C LYS A 546 17.24 -14.43 -8.93
#